data_AF-I1RLC0-F1
#
_entry.id   AF-I1RLC0-F1
#
_cell.length_a   1.000
_cell.length_b   1.000
_cell.length_c   1.000
_cell.angle_alpha   90.00
_cell.angle_beta   90.00
_cell.angle_gamma   90.00
#
_symmetry.space_group_name_H-M   'P 1'
#
loop_
_entity.id
_entity.type
_entity.pdbx_description
1 polymer ?
#
loop_
_entity_poly.entity_id
_entity_poly.type
_entity_poly.pdbx_seq_one_letter_code
_entity_poly.pdbx_strand_id
1 'polypeptide(L)'
;MPFSLSSVRGVVLSRARSGATHTTSGEDLIISAGDEQKIAAILVAVDMVMDRCEQTARTISRNLLCWLRSVRPYGCYAKPFTFVSKAASRTKYIWLLKRFIAMVFHAFCLPTDIYRRCASIRFKRSQIKAIAAIWNHCIWDQHGATTLNFWKSARAHAIAKYQASWDERAENSEESMTEDSNNIDSISETDESANGDEDHKCDSDEEDREEAKTAANLSNENPDLAEMLERLFGLVIAFSTEEVVDGRPASTLLVYFSGILGFTTDSTGFLPARSYTSNLAALIFTQRLLFLEYALPARAYISLGITQRPQTDQVARLQDVRQKYTVLGSQSPFEELFSLLAYGKAIASSETPPFLLRWSDDGVLSQSRVSVALIELA
;
A
#
# COMPACT_ATOMS: atom_id res chain seq x y z
N MET A 1 -28.79 -25.15 23.84
CA MET A 1 -28.15 -26.37 23.32
C MET A 1 -28.05 -26.23 21.81
N PRO A 2 -26.87 -26.43 21.20
CA PRO A 2 -26.02 -25.29 20.87
C PRO A 2 -25.97 -24.94 19.38
N PHE A 3 -25.77 -23.64 19.13
CA PHE A 3 -25.49 -23.04 17.85
C PHE A 3 -24.10 -23.44 17.35
N SER A 4 -24.01 -23.75 16.06
CA SER A 4 -22.79 -24.17 15.37
C SER A 4 -21.72 -23.07 15.39
N LEU A 5 -20.54 -23.42 15.89
CA LEU A 5 -19.30 -22.66 15.78
C LEU A 5 -19.02 -22.34 14.31
N SER A 6 -18.84 -21.04 14.00
CA SER A 6 -18.34 -20.61 12.71
C SER A 6 -16.89 -21.08 12.56
N SER A 7 -16.65 -21.83 11.48
CA SER A 7 -15.35 -22.34 11.08
C SER A 7 -14.39 -21.17 10.82
N VAL A 8 -13.45 -20.96 11.73
CA VAL A 8 -12.29 -20.10 11.53
C VAL A 8 -11.43 -20.76 10.46
N ARG A 9 -11.45 -20.22 9.24
CA ARG A 9 -10.60 -20.67 8.13
C ARG A 9 -9.16 -20.26 8.43
N GLY A 10 -8.39 -21.18 9.03
CA GLY A 10 -6.93 -21.12 9.03
C GLY A 10 -6.38 -21.18 7.60
N VAL A 11 -5.21 -20.59 7.39
CA VAL A 11 -4.50 -20.67 6.12
C VAL A 11 -4.01 -22.10 5.92
N VAL A 12 -4.69 -22.87 5.06
CA VAL A 12 -4.28 -24.23 4.69
C VAL A 12 -3.28 -24.14 3.53
N LEU A 13 -1.99 -24.34 3.83
CA LEU A 13 -0.96 -24.59 2.81
C LEU A 13 -1.09 -26.03 2.32
N SER A 14 -2.00 -26.29 1.39
CA SER A 14 -2.07 -27.59 0.70
C SER A 14 -1.09 -27.62 -0.48
N ARG A 15 -0.24 -28.66 -0.53
CA ARG A 15 0.71 -28.90 -1.62
C ARG A 15 -0.05 -29.45 -2.84
N ALA A 16 0.18 -28.87 -4.02
CA ALA A 16 -0.25 -29.46 -5.28
C ALA A 16 0.47 -30.81 -5.50
N ARG A 17 -0.30 -31.88 -5.60
CA ARG A 17 0.17 -33.26 -5.81
C ARG A 17 0.72 -33.40 -7.23
N SER A 18 2.04 -33.55 -7.38
CA SER A 18 2.60 -34.30 -8.50
C SER A 18 2.60 -35.78 -8.12
N GLY A 19 2.12 -36.63 -9.02
CA GLY A 19 1.79 -38.03 -8.76
C GLY A 19 2.99 -38.86 -8.31
N ALA A 20 2.91 -39.37 -7.08
CA ALA A 20 3.45 -40.65 -6.65
C ALA A 20 2.88 -40.96 -5.26
N THR A 21 2.39 -42.17 -5.08
CA THR A 21 1.83 -42.70 -3.84
C THR A 21 2.88 -42.79 -2.73
N HIS A 22 2.96 -41.76 -1.90
CA HIS A 22 3.45 -41.89 -0.53
C HIS A 22 2.49 -41.15 0.41
N THR A 23 1.85 -41.92 1.29
CA THR A 23 1.10 -41.45 2.45
C THR A 23 2.05 -40.78 3.42
N THR A 24 2.16 -39.47 3.36
CA THR A 24 2.68 -38.64 4.45
C THR A 24 1.58 -37.69 4.86
N SER A 25 1.10 -37.87 6.09
CA SER A 25 0.14 -37.02 6.79
C SER A 25 0.52 -35.56 6.61
N GLY A 26 -0.34 -34.76 5.98
CA GLY A 26 -0.23 -33.31 6.01
C GLY A 26 -0.59 -32.86 7.42
N GLU A 27 0.39 -32.57 8.25
CA GLU A 27 0.15 -31.87 9.50
C GLU A 27 -0.33 -30.47 9.14
N ASP A 28 -1.60 -30.19 9.42
CA ASP A 28 -2.16 -28.85 9.33
C ASP A 28 -1.38 -27.96 10.30
N LEU A 29 -0.61 -27.02 9.74
CA LEU A 29 0.18 -26.06 10.50
C LEU A 29 -0.74 -24.96 11.00
N ILE A 30 -1.37 -25.20 12.14
CA ILE A 30 -2.34 -24.28 12.71
C ILE A 30 -1.61 -23.28 13.60
N ILE A 31 -1.61 -22.02 13.17
CA ILE A 31 -1.22 -20.89 14.03
C ILE A 31 -2.23 -20.80 15.17
N SER A 32 -1.75 -20.51 16.39
CA SER A 32 -2.63 -20.40 17.57
C SER A 32 -3.70 -19.33 17.34
N ALA A 33 -4.91 -19.59 17.83
CA ALA A 33 -6.01 -18.61 17.75
C ALA A 33 -5.64 -17.26 18.39
N GLY A 34 -4.78 -17.24 19.41
CA GLY A 34 -4.26 -16.02 20.02
C GLY A 34 -3.31 -15.24 19.11
N ASP A 35 -2.46 -15.94 18.36
CA ASP A 35 -1.53 -15.32 17.41
C ASP A 35 -2.31 -14.75 16.21
N GLU A 36 -3.35 -15.45 15.75
CA GLU A 36 -4.25 -14.95 14.69
C GLU A 36 -5.00 -13.68 15.12
N GLN A 37 -5.48 -13.61 16.37
CA GLN A 37 -6.09 -12.40 16.91
C GLN A 37 -5.10 -11.23 16.95
N LYS A 38 -3.85 -11.51 17.35
CA LYS A 38 -2.78 -10.52 17.39
C LYS A 38 -2.41 -10.02 16.00
N ILE A 39 -2.32 -10.90 15.01
CA ILE A 39 -2.13 -10.54 13.60
C ILE A 39 -3.29 -9.67 13.13
N ALA A 40 -4.54 -10.07 13.38
CA ALA A 40 -5.72 -9.28 13.00
C ALA A 40 -5.73 -7.87 13.63
N ALA A 41 -5.28 -7.75 14.88
CA ALA A 41 -5.07 -6.47 15.55
C ALA A 41 -3.99 -5.61 14.86
N ILE A 42 -2.83 -6.19 14.54
CA ILE A 42 -1.76 -5.52 13.78
C ILE A 42 -2.29 -5.04 12.42
N LEU A 43 -3.14 -5.83 11.75
CA LEU A 43 -3.73 -5.45 10.48
C LEU A 43 -4.66 -4.22 10.58
N VAL A 44 -5.29 -3.96 11.73
CA VAL A 44 -6.00 -2.69 11.97
C VAL A 44 -5.03 -1.55 12.25
N ALA A 45 -3.94 -1.82 12.97
CA ALA A 45 -2.88 -0.84 13.16
C ALA A 45 -2.25 -0.39 11.82
N VAL A 46 -2.14 -1.29 10.83
CA VAL A 46 -1.74 -0.93 9.45
C VAL A 46 -2.69 0.10 8.83
N ASP A 47 -4.01 -0.02 9.07
CA ASP A 47 -4.95 0.98 8.57
C ASP A 47 -4.67 2.36 9.18
N MET A 48 -4.32 2.42 10.47
CA MET A 48 -3.97 3.68 11.15
C MET A 48 -2.67 4.29 10.60
N VAL A 49 -1.66 3.47 10.29
CA VAL A 49 -0.42 3.93 9.64
C VAL A 49 -0.75 4.51 8.26
N MET A 50 -1.60 3.85 7.48
CA MET A 50 -2.00 4.34 6.16
C MET A 50 -2.89 5.59 6.23
N ASP A 51 -3.78 5.68 7.23
CA ASP A 51 -4.57 6.88 7.48
C ASP A 51 -3.62 8.07 7.73
N ARG A 52 -2.58 7.91 8.55
CA ARG A 52 -1.55 8.95 8.76
C ARG A 52 -0.82 9.32 7.47
N CYS A 53 -0.39 8.35 6.67
CA CYS A 53 0.30 8.64 5.39
C CYS A 53 -0.60 9.45 4.44
N GLU A 54 -1.90 9.14 4.39
CA GLU A 54 -2.85 9.89 3.58
C GLU A 54 -3.13 11.29 4.16
N GLN A 55 -3.18 11.45 5.48
CA GLN A 55 -3.31 12.76 6.13
C GLN A 55 -2.16 13.67 5.74
N THR A 56 -0.92 13.20 5.87
CA THR A 56 0.26 13.95 5.42
C THR A 56 0.17 14.29 3.95
N ALA A 57 -0.22 13.34 3.10
CA ALA A 57 -0.34 13.61 1.67
C ALA A 57 -1.36 14.71 1.34
N ARG A 58 -2.44 14.85 2.12
CA ARG A 58 -3.45 15.91 1.93
C ARG A 58 -2.94 17.31 2.28
N THR A 59 -1.92 17.42 3.12
CA THR A 59 -1.32 18.72 3.50
C THR A 59 -0.10 19.10 2.68
N ILE A 60 0.26 18.30 1.67
CA ILE A 60 1.43 18.51 0.81
C ILE A 60 1.05 19.31 -0.44
N SER A 61 1.92 20.25 -0.82
CA SER A 61 1.69 21.12 -1.97
C SER A 61 1.63 20.37 -3.31
N ARG A 62 0.92 20.93 -4.29
CA ARG A 62 0.83 20.39 -5.66
C ARG A 62 2.20 20.09 -6.28
N ASN A 63 3.19 20.97 -6.06
CA ASN A 63 4.55 20.81 -6.60
C ASN A 63 5.22 19.53 -6.07
N LEU A 64 5.13 19.27 -4.77
CA LEU A 64 5.67 18.06 -4.15
C LEU A 64 4.92 16.81 -4.61
N LEU A 65 3.60 16.88 -4.80
CA LEU A 65 2.82 15.77 -5.38
C LEU A 65 3.22 15.47 -6.84
N CYS A 66 3.59 16.47 -7.63
CA CYS A 66 4.15 16.30 -8.98
C CYS A 66 5.50 15.58 -8.94
N TRP A 67 6.37 15.93 -7.98
CA TRP A 67 7.62 15.21 -7.75
C TRP A 67 7.37 13.77 -7.30
N LEU A 68 6.49 13.56 -6.31
CA LEU A 68 6.13 12.24 -5.80
C LEU A 68 5.64 11.28 -6.90
N ARG A 69 4.87 11.79 -7.86
CA ARG A 69 4.38 11.01 -9.00
C ARG A 69 5.49 10.64 -9.98
N SER A 70 6.54 11.45 -10.09
CA SER A 70 7.60 11.24 -11.06
C SER A 70 8.53 10.09 -10.65
N VAL A 71 8.92 9.27 -11.63
CA VAL A 71 9.98 8.27 -11.51
C VAL A 71 11.28 8.72 -12.19
N ARG A 72 11.32 9.96 -12.70
CA ARG A 72 12.49 10.57 -13.31
C ARG A 72 13.39 11.17 -12.21
N PRO A 73 14.73 11.07 -12.34
CA PRO A 73 15.66 11.56 -11.32
C PRO A 73 15.58 13.08 -11.14
N TYR A 74 15.61 13.83 -12.25
CA TYR A 74 15.75 15.29 -12.25
C TYR A 74 14.52 16.04 -12.76
N GLY A 75 13.42 15.33 -13.08
CA GLY A 75 12.20 15.95 -13.61
C GLY A 75 10.97 15.61 -12.76
N CYS A 76 10.11 16.60 -12.54
CA CYS A 76 8.78 16.36 -11.96
C CYS A 76 7.81 15.89 -13.05
N TYR A 77 6.67 15.31 -12.64
CA TYR A 77 5.60 14.96 -13.57
C TYR A 77 4.65 16.16 -13.68
N ALA A 78 4.09 16.42 -14.86
CA ALA A 78 3.24 17.60 -15.08
C ALA A 78 1.97 17.58 -14.20
N LYS A 79 1.43 16.39 -13.94
CA LYS A 79 0.24 16.18 -13.09
C LYS A 79 0.64 15.78 -11.66
N PRO A 80 -0.08 16.24 -10.63
CA PRO A 80 0.18 15.78 -9.27
C PRO A 80 -0.16 14.29 -9.11
N PHE A 81 0.40 13.68 -8.06
CA PHE A 81 -0.13 12.45 -7.49
C PHE A 81 -1.56 12.70 -7.02
N THR A 82 -2.50 11.86 -7.47
CA THR A 82 -3.92 11.99 -7.16
C THR A 82 -4.35 10.91 -6.20
N PHE A 83 -5.19 11.26 -5.23
CA PHE A 83 -5.81 10.31 -4.32
C PHE A 83 -6.77 9.39 -5.05
N VAL A 84 -6.98 8.21 -4.48
CA VAL A 84 -8.00 7.29 -4.97
C VAL A 84 -9.37 7.82 -4.55
N SER A 85 -10.13 8.37 -5.50
CA SER A 85 -11.46 8.95 -5.25
C SER A 85 -12.48 7.93 -4.72
N LYS A 86 -12.39 6.67 -5.19
CA LYS A 86 -13.32 5.61 -4.79
C LYS A 86 -12.85 4.90 -3.52
N ALA A 87 -13.65 4.97 -2.46
CA ALA A 87 -13.40 4.27 -1.19
C ALA A 87 -13.12 2.76 -1.38
N ALA A 88 -13.83 2.09 -2.30
CA ALA A 88 -13.59 0.68 -2.62
C ALA A 88 -12.17 0.40 -3.17
N SER A 89 -11.64 1.32 -3.99
CA SER A 89 -10.30 1.19 -4.55
C SER A 89 -9.23 1.50 -3.49
N ARG A 90 -9.48 2.48 -2.62
CA ARG A 90 -8.64 2.74 -1.43
C ARG A 90 -8.52 1.49 -0.55
N THR A 91 -9.66 0.89 -0.21
CA THR A 91 -9.70 -0.36 0.58
C THR A 91 -8.93 -1.48 -0.11
N LYS A 92 -9.08 -1.65 -1.43
CA LYS A 92 -8.34 -2.66 -2.19
C LYS A 92 -6.82 -2.47 -2.07
N TYR A 93 -6.34 -1.22 -2.14
CA TYR A 93 -4.91 -0.94 -2.15
C TYR A 93 -4.28 -1.20 -0.78
N ILE A 94 -4.90 -0.69 0.27
CA ILE A 94 -4.47 -0.94 1.66
C ILE A 94 -4.57 -2.44 1.98
N TRP A 95 -5.57 -3.15 1.44
CA TRP A 95 -5.72 -4.59 1.64
C TRP A 95 -4.54 -5.40 1.10
N LEU A 96 -3.90 -4.99 0.01
CA LEU A 96 -2.69 -5.67 -0.48
C LEU A 96 -1.50 -5.49 0.46
N LEU A 97 -1.32 -4.29 1.03
CA LEU A 97 -0.30 -4.07 2.07
C LEU A 97 -0.62 -4.92 3.31
N LYS A 98 -1.89 -4.98 3.72
CA LYS A 98 -2.30 -5.84 4.85
C LYS A 98 -2.01 -7.31 4.59
N ARG A 99 -2.23 -7.81 3.37
CA ARG A 99 -1.84 -9.18 2.99
C ARG A 99 -0.34 -9.41 3.06
N PHE A 100 0.46 -8.43 2.63
CA PHE A 100 1.90 -8.49 2.77
C PHE A 100 2.31 -8.59 4.25
N ILE A 101 1.77 -7.70 5.09
CA ILE A 101 2.08 -7.70 6.53
C ILE A 101 1.57 -8.96 7.22
N ALA A 102 0.39 -9.45 6.87
CA ALA A 102 -0.10 -10.74 7.34
C ALA A 102 0.88 -11.86 6.99
N MET A 103 1.32 -11.94 5.73
CA MET A 103 2.32 -12.92 5.30
C MET A 103 3.59 -12.85 6.15
N VAL A 104 4.09 -11.64 6.43
CA VAL A 104 5.29 -11.43 7.27
C VAL A 104 5.09 -11.95 8.70
N PHE A 105 3.96 -11.66 9.34
CA PHE A 105 3.73 -12.12 10.72
C PHE A 105 3.38 -13.62 10.79
N HIS A 106 2.61 -14.15 9.85
CA HIS A 106 2.37 -15.61 9.77
C HIS A 106 3.71 -16.35 9.59
N ALA A 107 4.58 -15.85 8.72
CA ALA A 107 5.93 -16.39 8.52
C ALA A 107 6.78 -16.39 9.78
N PHE A 108 6.68 -15.33 10.57
CA PHE A 108 7.40 -15.20 11.84
C PHE A 108 6.86 -16.15 12.93
N CYS A 109 5.55 -16.40 12.95
CA CYS A 109 4.92 -17.30 13.92
C CYS A 109 5.13 -18.78 13.60
N LEU A 110 5.43 -19.13 12.35
CA LEU A 110 5.65 -20.51 11.93
C LEU A 110 7.06 -21.01 12.33
N PRO A 111 7.23 -22.30 12.67
CA PRO A 111 8.54 -22.89 12.92
C PRO A 111 9.49 -22.70 11.72
N THR A 112 10.70 -22.21 11.98
CA THR A 112 11.65 -21.77 10.94
C THR A 112 12.03 -22.85 9.92
N ASP A 113 12.03 -24.12 10.32
CA ASP A 113 12.37 -25.26 9.45
C ASP A 113 11.30 -25.56 8.40
N ILE A 114 10.05 -25.28 8.73
CA ILE A 114 8.89 -25.55 7.88
C ILE A 114 8.76 -24.42 6.86
N TYR A 115 8.91 -23.19 7.33
CA TYR A 115 8.77 -22.02 6.48
C TYR A 115 9.92 -21.89 5.46
N ARG A 116 11.16 -22.22 5.86
CA ARG A 116 12.31 -22.26 4.95
C ARG A 116 12.16 -23.32 3.85
N ARG A 117 11.47 -24.43 4.14
CA ARG A 117 11.23 -25.52 3.18
C ARG A 117 10.04 -25.25 2.25
N CYS A 118 9.00 -24.58 2.73
CA CYS A 118 7.75 -24.39 1.98
C CYS A 118 7.64 -23.05 1.25
N ALA A 119 8.24 -21.97 1.76
CA ALA A 119 7.98 -20.61 1.28
C ALA A 119 9.23 -19.85 0.78
N SER A 120 10.44 -20.39 0.92
CA SER A 120 11.72 -19.74 0.52
C SER A 120 11.96 -18.31 1.03
N ILE A 121 11.13 -17.80 1.93
CA ILE A 121 11.25 -16.44 2.49
C ILE A 121 12.33 -16.46 3.59
N ARG A 122 13.28 -15.53 3.48
CA ARG A 122 14.39 -15.38 4.42
C ARG A 122 14.40 -13.95 4.95
N PHE A 123 14.06 -13.78 6.22
CA PHE A 123 14.19 -12.47 6.87
C PHE A 123 15.64 -12.14 7.17
N LYS A 124 16.04 -10.89 6.90
CA LYS A 124 17.29 -10.31 7.39
C LYS A 124 17.22 -10.19 8.92
N ARG A 125 18.39 -10.19 9.60
CA ARG A 125 18.45 -10.05 11.07
C ARG A 125 17.78 -8.76 11.56
N SER A 126 17.90 -7.66 10.82
CA SER A 126 17.23 -6.39 11.10
C SER A 126 15.71 -6.51 11.03
N GLN A 127 15.18 -7.17 10.00
CA GLN A 127 13.74 -7.42 9.84
C GLN A 127 13.21 -8.28 10.98
N ILE A 128 13.90 -9.36 11.37
CA ILE A 128 13.51 -10.20 12.51
C ILE A 128 13.44 -9.37 13.80
N LYS A 129 14.43 -8.51 14.05
CA LYS A 129 14.43 -7.62 15.22
C LYS A 129 13.24 -6.66 15.19
N ALA A 130 12.94 -6.05 14.05
CA ALA A 130 11.80 -5.14 13.90
C ALA A 130 10.46 -5.86 14.10
N ILE A 131 10.29 -7.05 13.51
CA ILE A 131 9.10 -7.89 13.70
C ILE A 131 8.95 -8.28 15.18
N ALA A 132 10.04 -8.73 15.82
CA ALA A 132 10.04 -9.12 17.23
C ALA A 132 9.75 -7.94 18.17
N ALA A 133 10.20 -6.72 17.84
CA ALA A 133 9.91 -5.52 18.62
C ALA A 133 8.41 -5.17 18.60
N ILE A 134 7.73 -5.39 17.48
CA ILE A 134 6.27 -5.24 17.36
C ILE A 134 5.55 -6.39 18.06
N TRP A 135 6.04 -7.62 17.88
CA TRP A 135 5.42 -8.80 18.46
C TRP A 135 5.50 -8.79 19.99
N ASN A 136 6.60 -8.34 20.58
CA ASN A 136 6.81 -8.33 22.02
C ASN A 136 6.61 -6.94 22.65
N HIS A 137 5.85 -6.07 22.00
CA HIS A 137 5.60 -4.70 22.46
C HIS A 137 4.75 -4.66 23.75
N CYS A 138 5.01 -3.72 24.66
CA CYS A 138 4.28 -3.56 25.92
C CYS A 138 2.78 -3.29 25.76
N ILE A 139 2.36 -2.76 24.61
CA ILE A 139 0.94 -2.53 24.29
C ILE A 139 0.08 -3.78 24.44
N TRP A 140 0.67 -4.97 24.25
CA TRP A 140 -0.04 -6.23 24.39
C TRP A 140 -0.44 -6.54 25.84
N ASP A 141 0.17 -5.87 26.82
CA ASP A 141 -0.19 -5.99 28.24
C ASP A 141 -1.42 -5.13 28.59
N GLN A 142 -1.84 -4.20 27.72
CA GLN A 142 -3.04 -3.38 27.91
C GLN A 142 -4.32 -4.22 27.74
N HIS A 143 -5.33 -3.92 28.56
CA HIS A 143 -6.58 -4.68 28.56
C HIS A 143 -7.29 -4.59 27.21
N GLY A 144 -7.54 -5.75 26.59
CA GLY A 144 -8.24 -5.84 25.30
C GLY A 144 -7.38 -5.51 24.08
N ALA A 145 -6.07 -5.31 24.22
CA ALA A 145 -5.17 -5.02 23.08
C ALA A 145 -5.11 -6.15 22.04
N THR A 146 -5.35 -7.40 22.42
CA THR A 146 -5.49 -8.52 21.48
C THR A 146 -6.85 -8.52 20.75
N THR A 147 -7.80 -7.69 21.19
CA THR A 147 -9.15 -7.61 20.61
C THR A 147 -9.22 -6.53 19.55
N LEU A 148 -9.90 -6.84 18.45
CA LEU A 148 -10.08 -5.91 17.33
C LEU A 148 -10.75 -4.59 17.72
N ASN A 149 -11.62 -4.61 18.73
CA ASN A 149 -12.37 -3.44 19.19
C ASN A 149 -11.46 -2.36 19.77
N PHE A 150 -10.39 -2.72 20.49
CA PHE A 150 -9.43 -1.76 21.02
C PHE A 150 -8.83 -0.91 19.88
N TRP A 151 -8.33 -1.57 18.84
CA TRP A 151 -7.72 -0.92 17.67
C TRP A 151 -8.71 -0.15 16.81
N LYS A 152 -9.93 -0.68 16.64
CA LYS A 152 -11.00 0.02 15.91
C LYS A 152 -11.41 1.30 16.62
N SER A 153 -11.56 1.27 17.96
CA SER A 153 -11.89 2.46 18.74
C SER A 153 -10.75 3.47 18.72
N ALA A 154 -9.51 3.03 18.88
CA ALA A 154 -8.33 3.90 18.77
C ALA A 154 -8.25 4.59 17.39
N ARG A 155 -8.49 3.84 16.31
CA ARG A 155 -8.56 4.36 14.94
C ARG A 155 -9.69 5.37 14.77
N ALA A 156 -10.89 5.07 15.26
CA ALA A 156 -12.05 5.97 15.16
C ALA A 156 -11.78 7.30 15.90
N HIS A 157 -11.17 7.24 17.08
CA HIS A 157 -10.76 8.42 17.84
C HIS A 157 -9.73 9.27 17.07
N ALA A 158 -8.72 8.63 16.49
CA ALA A 158 -7.72 9.32 15.68
C ALA A 158 -8.30 10.01 14.43
N ILE A 159 -9.26 9.36 13.75
CA ILE A 159 -9.96 9.94 12.59
C ILE A 159 -10.82 11.14 13.01
N ALA A 160 -11.63 10.99 14.06
CA ALA A 160 -12.52 12.05 14.54
C ALA A 160 -11.74 13.31 14.94
N LYS A 161 -10.59 13.15 15.61
CA LYS A 161 -9.72 14.27 15.99
C LYS A 161 -9.16 15.02 14.79
N TYR A 162 -8.76 14.29 13.75
CA TYR A 162 -8.29 14.89 12.51
C TYR A 162 -9.42 15.62 11.78
N GLN A 163 -10.61 15.03 11.70
CA GLN A 163 -11.78 15.66 11.07
C GLN A 163 -12.17 16.96 11.78
N ALA A 164 -12.23 16.96 13.11
CA ALA A 164 -12.49 18.18 13.88
C ALA A 164 -11.47 19.29 13.56
N SER A 165 -10.19 18.94 13.45
CA SER A 165 -9.13 19.89 13.06
C SER A 165 -9.28 20.42 11.63
N TRP A 166 -9.91 19.66 10.74
CA TRP A 166 -10.15 20.07 9.34
C TRP A 166 -11.42 20.87 9.17
N ASP A 167 -12.48 20.55 9.91
CA ASP A 167 -13.75 21.28 9.89
C ASP A 167 -13.55 22.70 10.45
N GLU A 168 -12.77 22.86 11.53
CA GLU A 168 -12.33 24.18 12.04
C GLU A 168 -11.56 25.00 11.00
N ARG A 169 -10.92 24.33 10.02
CA ARG A 169 -10.12 24.96 8.97
C ARG A 169 -10.96 25.31 7.72
N ALA A 170 -11.93 24.47 7.37
CA ALA A 170 -12.81 24.67 6.22
C ALA A 170 -13.78 25.85 6.43
N GLU A 171 -14.18 26.13 7.67
CA GLU A 171 -14.93 27.35 8.02
C GLU A 171 -14.14 28.65 7.76
N ASN A 172 -12.83 28.54 7.46
CA ASN A 172 -11.93 29.67 7.23
C ASN A 172 -11.36 29.73 5.80
N SER A 173 -11.80 28.87 4.89
CA SER A 173 -11.30 28.81 3.50
C SER A 173 -12.40 28.43 2.51
N GLU A 174 -13.02 29.45 1.90
CA GLU A 174 -13.97 29.28 0.81
C GLU A 174 -13.23 29.16 -0.53
N GLU A 175 -12.92 27.94 -1.01
CA GLU A 175 -12.71 27.73 -2.44
C GLU A 175 -13.00 26.28 -2.86
N SER A 176 -14.07 26.12 -3.65
CA SER A 176 -14.54 24.88 -4.24
C SER A 176 -13.80 24.61 -5.56
N MET A 177 -13.12 23.46 -5.66
CA MET A 177 -12.57 22.97 -6.93
C MET A 177 -13.31 21.70 -7.36
N THR A 178 -13.89 21.74 -8.56
CA THR A 178 -14.54 20.61 -9.23
C THR A 178 -13.49 19.71 -9.87
N GLU A 179 -13.53 18.40 -9.58
CA GLU A 179 -12.66 17.40 -10.22
C GLU A 179 -13.37 16.64 -11.34
N ASP A 180 -12.81 16.74 -12.55
CA ASP A 180 -13.14 15.87 -13.69
C ASP A 180 -12.32 14.57 -13.63
N SER A 181 -12.99 13.46 -13.90
CA SER A 181 -12.52 12.11 -13.61
C SER A 181 -12.14 11.38 -14.89
N ASN A 182 -11.09 10.56 -14.78
CA ASN A 182 -10.54 9.60 -15.74
C ASN A 182 -9.51 10.17 -16.74
N ASN A 183 -8.22 9.89 -16.48
CA ASN A 183 -7.42 9.09 -17.41
C ASN A 183 -6.12 8.60 -16.73
N ILE A 184 -5.98 7.29 -16.56
CA ILE A 184 -4.68 6.66 -16.32
C ILE A 184 -4.12 6.24 -17.68
N ASP A 185 -3.74 7.23 -18.47
CA ASP A 185 -2.99 6.98 -19.69
C ASP A 185 -1.85 7.97 -19.87
N SER A 186 -0.90 7.56 -20.70
CA SER A 186 0.34 8.21 -21.10
C SER A 186 1.57 7.86 -20.26
N ILE A 187 2.02 6.62 -20.43
CA ILE A 187 3.43 6.38 -20.77
C ILE A 187 3.56 6.49 -22.30
N SER A 188 3.67 7.71 -22.82
CA SER A 188 4.25 7.94 -24.14
C SER A 188 5.38 8.94 -23.94
N GLU A 189 6.61 8.46 -24.05
CA GLU A 189 7.76 9.34 -24.21
C GLU A 189 7.73 9.83 -25.66
N THR A 190 7.42 11.09 -25.86
CA THR A 190 7.92 11.88 -26.99
C THR A 190 8.02 13.33 -26.50
N ASP A 191 9.21 13.87 -26.71
CA ASP A 191 9.63 15.24 -26.42
C ASP A 191 8.76 16.27 -27.15
N GLU A 192 8.60 17.46 -26.55
CA GLU A 192 8.46 18.77 -27.21
C GLU A 192 8.03 19.86 -26.18
N SER A 193 8.99 20.73 -25.85
CA SER A 193 8.94 22.20 -25.85
C SER A 193 7.74 23.02 -25.30
N ALA A 194 8.08 23.82 -24.25
CA ALA A 194 7.85 25.28 -24.06
C ALA A 194 6.55 25.91 -23.49
N ASN A 195 6.79 26.74 -22.44
CA ASN A 195 6.25 28.07 -22.07
C ASN A 195 5.00 28.30 -21.16
N GLY A 196 5.22 29.18 -20.16
CA GLY A 196 4.30 30.14 -19.51
C GLY A 196 3.42 29.60 -18.37
N ASP A 197 3.23 30.21 -17.20
CA ASP A 197 3.62 31.51 -16.63
C ASP A 197 3.63 31.38 -15.10
N GLU A 198 4.39 32.27 -14.44
CA GLU A 198 4.45 32.45 -12.99
C GLU A 198 3.20 33.15 -12.48
N ASP A 199 2.68 32.72 -11.32
CA ASP A 199 2.03 33.63 -10.38
C ASP A 199 2.33 33.18 -8.95
N HIS A 200 3.28 33.89 -8.34
CA HIS A 200 3.63 33.79 -6.92
C HIS A 200 2.61 34.57 -6.09
N LYS A 201 1.92 33.87 -5.18
CA LYS A 201 1.38 34.50 -3.98
C LYS A 201 1.73 33.65 -2.76
N CYS A 202 2.66 34.20 -1.97
CA CYS A 202 3.11 33.66 -0.71
C CYS A 202 2.13 34.10 0.38
N ASP A 203 1.42 33.15 0.96
CA ASP A 203 0.92 33.23 2.31
C ASP A 203 1.05 31.82 2.88
N SER A 204 1.82 31.65 3.97
CA SER A 204 1.44 30.82 5.11
C SER A 204 2.63 30.52 6.05
N ASP A 205 2.54 31.01 7.28
CA ASP A 205 3.38 30.55 8.41
C ASP A 205 2.54 30.02 9.60
N GLU A 206 1.21 30.05 9.51
CA GLU A 206 0.30 29.62 10.61
C GLU A 206 -0.18 28.16 10.46
N GLU A 207 -0.05 27.57 9.26
CA GLU A 207 -0.67 26.27 8.95
C GLU A 207 0.06 25.05 9.50
N ASP A 208 1.40 25.08 9.56
CA ASP A 208 2.22 23.95 10.04
C ASP A 208 2.20 23.82 11.57
N ARG A 209 1.83 24.89 12.28
CA ARG A 209 1.89 24.97 13.75
C ARG A 209 0.73 24.25 14.44
N GLU A 210 -0.45 24.23 13.81
CA GLU A 210 -1.66 23.62 14.39
C GLU A 210 -1.71 22.09 14.19
N GLU A 211 -1.20 21.58 13.06
CA GLU A 211 -1.08 20.12 12.82
C GLU A 211 -0.10 19.45 13.81
N ALA A 212 0.94 20.18 14.21
CA ALA A 212 1.89 19.74 15.24
C ALA A 212 1.27 19.69 16.66
N LYS A 213 0.25 20.50 16.96
CA LYS A 213 -0.42 20.51 18.28
C LYS A 213 -1.41 19.36 18.44
N THR A 214 -2.21 19.06 17.41
CA THR A 214 -3.15 17.91 17.43
C THR A 214 -2.41 16.57 17.49
N ALA A 215 -1.23 16.49 16.87
CA ALA A 215 -0.27 15.40 16.96
C ALA A 215 0.20 15.07 18.37
N ALA A 216 0.72 16.09 19.06
CA ALA A 216 1.29 15.97 20.40
C ALA A 216 0.23 15.44 21.38
N ASN A 217 -1.03 15.84 21.18
CA ASN A 217 -2.14 15.36 22.00
C ASN A 217 -2.44 13.86 21.81
N LEU A 218 -2.27 13.26 20.62
CA LEU A 218 -2.44 11.80 20.43
C LEU A 218 -1.30 10.99 21.05
N SER A 219 -0.07 11.48 20.93
CA SER A 219 1.09 10.86 21.59
C SER A 219 1.01 10.94 23.11
N ASN A 220 0.37 11.98 23.65
CA ASN A 220 0.18 12.16 25.09
C ASN A 220 -0.93 11.27 25.67
N GLU A 221 -1.94 10.90 24.89
CA GLU A 221 -3.08 10.09 25.35
C GLU A 221 -2.76 8.59 25.45
N ASN A 222 -1.92 8.06 24.55
CA ASN A 222 -1.43 6.67 24.63
C ASN A 222 -0.03 6.53 23.96
N PRO A 223 1.06 6.70 24.72
CA PRO A 223 2.42 6.67 24.18
C PRO A 223 2.80 5.28 23.64
N ASP A 224 2.33 4.20 24.26
CA ASP A 224 2.60 2.83 23.79
C ASP A 224 1.96 2.59 22.42
N LEU A 225 0.75 3.11 22.19
CA LEU A 225 0.08 3.01 20.89
C LEU A 225 0.81 3.83 19.83
N ALA A 226 1.26 5.04 20.16
CA ALA A 226 2.06 5.85 19.27
C ALA A 226 3.34 5.10 18.89
N GLU A 227 4.13 4.64 19.87
CA GLU A 227 5.36 3.89 19.64
C GLU A 227 5.14 2.62 18.82
N MET A 228 4.07 1.86 19.09
CA MET A 228 3.71 0.67 18.32
C MET A 228 3.42 1.00 16.84
N LEU A 229 2.69 2.09 16.57
CA LEU A 229 2.40 2.53 15.20
C LEU A 229 3.67 3.02 14.50
N GLU A 230 4.57 3.70 15.22
CA GLU A 230 5.87 4.11 14.68
C GLU A 230 6.74 2.90 14.33
N ARG A 231 6.84 1.91 15.21
CA ARG A 231 7.56 0.65 14.94
C ARG A 231 6.98 -0.09 13.74
N LEU A 232 5.65 -0.13 13.62
CA LEU A 232 4.97 -0.73 12.47
C LEU A 232 5.26 0.02 11.16
N PHE A 233 5.23 1.35 11.17
CA PHE A 233 5.64 2.15 10.03
C PHE A 233 7.10 1.89 9.66
N GLY A 234 8.01 1.86 10.64
CA GLY A 234 9.42 1.54 10.44
C GLY A 234 9.63 0.14 9.84
N LEU A 235 8.86 -0.87 10.26
CA LEU A 235 8.88 -2.20 9.66
C LEU A 235 8.45 -2.17 8.19
N VAL A 236 7.37 -1.47 7.86
CA VAL A 236 6.88 -1.35 6.49
C VAL A 236 7.96 -0.68 5.62
N ILE A 237 8.54 0.42 6.09
CA ILE A 237 9.63 1.12 5.39
C ILE A 237 10.86 0.23 5.23
N ALA A 238 11.22 -0.59 6.23
CA ALA A 238 12.34 -1.52 6.14
C ALA A 238 12.17 -2.57 5.01
N PHE A 239 10.94 -2.98 4.70
CA PHE A 239 10.66 -3.82 3.54
C PHE A 239 10.60 -3.03 2.23
N SER A 240 10.08 -1.81 2.26
CA SER A 240 10.05 -0.91 1.10
C SER A 240 11.45 -0.48 0.62
N THR A 241 12.41 -0.41 1.53
CA THR A 241 13.79 0.04 1.30
C THR A 241 14.78 -1.12 1.24
N GLU A 242 14.28 -2.35 1.13
CA GLU A 242 15.12 -3.54 1.17
C GLU A 242 16.10 -3.58 -0.02
N GLU A 243 17.39 -3.65 0.29
CA GLU A 243 18.43 -3.78 -0.73
C GLU A 243 18.36 -5.13 -1.45
N VAL A 244 18.48 -5.05 -2.77
CA VAL A 244 18.59 -6.19 -3.70
C VAL A 244 19.89 -6.94 -3.46
N VAL A 245 19.81 -8.27 -3.37
CA VAL A 245 20.96 -9.17 -3.21
C VAL A 245 21.24 -9.87 -4.55
N ASP A 246 22.53 -9.99 -4.89
CA ASP A 246 23.02 -10.65 -6.12
C ASP A 246 22.42 -10.10 -7.43
N GLY A 247 21.99 -8.82 -7.43
CA GLY A 247 21.32 -8.20 -8.57
C GLY A 247 19.97 -8.84 -8.92
N ARG A 248 19.34 -9.56 -7.99
CA ARG A 248 18.04 -10.24 -8.20
C ARG A 248 16.94 -9.50 -7.46
N PRO A 249 16.07 -8.73 -8.12
CA PRO A 249 15.00 -7.98 -7.44
C PRO A 249 14.08 -8.85 -6.58
N ALA A 250 13.83 -10.09 -7.00
CA ALA A 250 13.06 -11.09 -6.26
C ALA A 250 13.69 -11.55 -4.93
N SER A 251 14.92 -11.12 -4.63
CA SER A 251 15.52 -11.31 -3.30
C SER A 251 14.88 -10.43 -2.23
N THR A 252 14.20 -9.34 -2.63
CA THR A 252 13.46 -8.47 -1.72
C THR A 252 12.06 -9.03 -1.47
N LEU A 253 11.60 -8.96 -0.22
CA LEU A 253 10.38 -9.66 0.18
C LEU A 253 9.12 -9.05 -0.45
N LEU A 254 9.12 -7.73 -0.68
CA LEU A 254 8.01 -7.05 -1.31
C LEU A 254 7.85 -7.44 -2.79
N VAL A 255 8.95 -7.56 -3.54
CA VAL A 255 8.94 -8.04 -4.92
C VAL A 255 8.58 -9.52 -4.97
N TYR A 256 9.11 -10.34 -4.05
CA TYR A 256 8.70 -11.73 -3.93
C TYR A 256 7.18 -11.87 -3.71
N PHE A 257 6.63 -11.08 -2.78
CA PHE A 257 5.19 -11.03 -2.53
C PHE A 257 4.39 -10.57 -3.75
N SER A 258 4.88 -9.58 -4.50
CA SER A 258 4.19 -9.15 -5.72
C SER A 258 4.16 -10.28 -6.76
N GLY A 259 5.19 -11.14 -6.84
CA GLY A 259 5.15 -12.36 -7.65
C GLY A 259 4.03 -13.32 -7.22
N ILE A 260 3.81 -13.50 -5.91
CA ILE A 260 2.70 -14.32 -5.38
C ILE A 260 1.33 -13.77 -5.82
N LEU A 261 1.19 -12.45 -5.93
CA LEU A 261 -0.04 -11.81 -6.42
C LEU A 261 -0.31 -12.06 -7.92
N GLY A 262 0.62 -12.68 -8.64
CA GLY A 262 0.46 -13.12 -10.02
C GLY A 262 -0.25 -14.46 -10.19
N PHE A 263 -0.49 -15.20 -9.11
CA PHE A 263 -1.20 -16.49 -9.18
C PHE A 263 -2.72 -16.33 -9.05
N THR A 264 -3.46 -17.25 -9.67
CA THR A 264 -4.89 -17.41 -9.45
C THR A 264 -5.17 -17.86 -8.00
N THR A 265 -6.38 -17.65 -7.50
CA THR A 265 -6.74 -17.95 -6.10
C THR A 265 -6.64 -19.44 -5.74
N ASP A 266 -6.80 -20.31 -6.74
CA ASP A 266 -6.63 -21.76 -6.63
C ASP A 266 -5.18 -22.21 -6.85
N SER A 267 -4.25 -21.28 -7.13
CA SER A 267 -2.83 -21.53 -7.39
C SER A 267 -2.56 -22.50 -8.55
N THR A 268 -3.52 -22.66 -9.47
CA THR A 268 -3.40 -23.56 -10.62
C THR A 268 -2.84 -22.88 -11.87
N GLY A 269 -2.83 -21.54 -11.89
CA GLY A 269 -2.34 -20.76 -13.03
C GLY A 269 -1.95 -19.34 -12.67
N PHE A 270 -1.67 -18.56 -13.71
CA PHE A 270 -1.28 -17.16 -13.62
C PHE A 270 -2.45 -16.24 -13.96
N LEU A 271 -2.50 -15.08 -13.30
CA LEU A 271 -3.44 -14.02 -13.63
C LEU A 271 -3.12 -13.40 -15.00
N PRO A 272 -4.14 -12.97 -15.76
CA PRO A 272 -3.93 -12.14 -16.95
C PRO A 272 -3.17 -10.86 -16.62
N ALA A 273 -2.46 -10.31 -17.60
CA ALA A 273 -1.62 -9.13 -17.42
C ALA A 273 -2.42 -7.93 -16.85
N ARG A 274 -3.67 -7.72 -17.30
CA ARG A 274 -4.56 -6.66 -16.79
C ARG A 274 -4.88 -6.81 -15.30
N SER A 275 -5.09 -8.03 -14.82
CA SER A 275 -5.39 -8.30 -13.41
C SER A 275 -4.15 -8.14 -12.54
N TYR A 276 -3.01 -8.64 -13.02
CA TYR A 276 -1.73 -8.53 -12.32
C TYR A 276 -1.24 -7.09 -12.20
N THR A 277 -1.30 -6.32 -13.29
CA THR A 277 -0.93 -4.90 -13.30
C THR A 277 -1.79 -4.05 -12.35
N SER A 278 -3.06 -4.41 -12.12
CA SER A 278 -3.88 -3.76 -11.08
C SER A 278 -3.33 -3.96 -9.67
N ASN A 279 -2.77 -5.13 -9.36
CA ASN A 279 -2.12 -5.39 -8.06
C ASN A 279 -0.81 -4.60 -7.92
N LEU A 280 -0.01 -4.53 -8.98
CA LEU A 280 1.22 -3.73 -9.00
C LEU A 280 0.94 -2.24 -8.83
N ALA A 281 -0.05 -1.70 -9.55
CA ALA A 281 -0.46 -0.29 -9.43
C ALA A 281 -0.89 0.07 -8.00
N ALA A 282 -1.60 -0.85 -7.34
CA ALA A 282 -1.99 -0.68 -5.94
C ALA A 282 -0.79 -0.66 -4.99
N LEU A 283 0.18 -1.58 -5.16
CA LEU A 283 1.41 -1.58 -4.36
C LEU A 283 2.24 -0.30 -4.59
N ILE A 284 2.41 0.14 -5.84
CA ILE A 284 3.12 1.38 -6.19
C ILE A 284 2.45 2.59 -5.56
N PHE A 285 1.12 2.66 -5.58
CA PHE A 285 0.37 3.73 -4.94
C PHE A 285 0.64 3.77 -3.43
N THR A 286 0.54 2.63 -2.75
CA THR A 286 0.80 2.52 -1.32
C THR A 286 2.25 2.90 -0.99
N GLN A 287 3.21 2.47 -1.80
CA GLN A 287 4.62 2.84 -1.64
C GLN A 287 4.85 4.34 -1.77
N ARG A 288 4.19 5.03 -2.70
CA ARG A 288 4.30 6.50 -2.81
C ARG A 288 3.83 7.20 -1.55
N LEU A 289 2.71 6.79 -0.96
CA LEU A 289 2.24 7.35 0.31
C LEU A 289 3.24 7.10 1.45
N LEU A 290 3.78 5.88 1.53
CA LEU A 290 4.77 5.51 2.54
C LEU A 290 6.06 6.34 2.41
N PHE A 291 6.59 6.49 1.18
CA PHE A 291 7.79 7.28 0.95
C PHE A 291 7.58 8.78 1.15
N LEU A 292 6.38 9.29 0.87
CA LEU A 292 6.04 10.66 1.19
C LEU A 292 6.02 10.89 2.70
N GLU A 293 5.37 10.01 3.48
CA GLU A 293 5.41 10.08 4.95
C GLU A 293 6.84 9.92 5.48
N TYR A 294 7.64 9.05 4.87
CA TYR A 294 9.03 8.84 5.29
C TYR A 294 9.90 10.08 5.04
N ALA A 295 9.71 10.74 3.91
CA ALA A 295 10.48 11.91 3.52
C ALA A 295 10.02 13.18 4.26
N LEU A 296 8.71 13.43 4.28
CA LEU A 296 8.10 14.68 4.73
C LEU A 296 6.93 14.41 5.68
N PRO A 297 7.17 13.75 6.83
CA PRO A 297 6.08 13.46 7.73
C PRO A 297 5.54 14.76 8.32
N ALA A 298 4.21 14.90 8.37
CA ALA A 298 3.58 16.06 9.01
C ALA A 298 3.91 16.15 10.51
N ARG A 299 4.33 15.03 11.12
CA ARG A 299 4.63 14.89 12.55
C ARG A 299 5.88 14.04 12.72
N ALA A 300 6.71 14.32 13.72
CA ALA A 300 7.90 13.50 13.96
C ALA A 300 7.55 12.03 14.30
N TYR A 301 8.49 11.13 14.04
CA TYR A 301 8.53 9.77 14.58
C TYR A 301 9.68 9.70 15.59
N ILE A 302 9.35 9.79 16.88
CA ILE A 302 10.37 9.93 17.94
C ILE A 302 11.19 8.64 18.07
N SER A 303 10.53 7.49 18.06
CA SER A 303 11.17 6.17 18.19
C SER A 303 12.01 5.78 16.97
N LEU A 304 11.69 6.33 15.79
CA LEU A 304 12.45 6.11 14.56
C LEU A 304 13.51 7.19 14.30
N GLY A 305 13.53 8.28 15.07
CA GLY A 305 14.41 9.42 14.84
C GLY A 305 14.12 10.19 13.55
N ILE A 306 12.88 10.12 13.02
CA ILE A 306 12.49 10.86 11.82
C ILE A 306 11.88 12.18 12.27
N THR A 307 12.50 13.29 11.88
CA THR A 307 12.02 14.63 12.22
C THR A 307 10.79 15.00 11.39
N GLN A 308 9.96 15.90 11.92
CA GLN A 308 8.88 16.53 11.17
C GLN A 308 9.41 17.19 9.89
N ARG A 309 8.57 17.30 8.85
CA ARG A 309 8.91 18.03 7.62
C ARG A 309 9.36 19.47 7.94
N PRO A 310 10.42 19.98 7.29
CA PRO A 310 10.86 21.36 7.47
C PRO A 310 9.90 22.34 6.76
N GLN A 311 9.86 23.60 7.21
CA GLN A 311 9.11 24.66 6.50
C GLN A 311 9.73 24.96 5.13
N THR A 312 11.05 24.98 5.04
CA THR A 312 11.82 25.20 3.80
C THR A 312 12.50 23.92 3.33
N ASP A 313 12.92 23.88 2.07
CA ASP A 313 13.73 22.79 1.50
C ASP A 313 13.05 21.40 1.47
N GLN A 314 11.72 21.37 1.48
CA GLN A 314 10.94 20.13 1.41
C GLN A 314 11.22 19.33 0.12
N VAL A 315 11.49 20.01 -1.00
CA VAL A 315 11.79 19.35 -2.28
C VAL A 315 13.11 18.60 -2.22
N ALA A 316 14.17 19.16 -1.63
CA ALA A 316 15.45 18.47 -1.51
C ALA A 316 15.32 17.24 -0.61
N ARG A 317 14.66 17.37 0.54
CA ARG A 317 14.41 16.25 1.45
C ARG A 317 13.57 15.13 0.80
N LEU A 318 12.58 15.48 -0.01
CA LEU A 318 11.84 14.50 -0.82
C LEU A 318 12.72 13.87 -1.89
N GLN A 319 13.59 14.65 -2.53
CA GLN A 319 14.49 14.18 -3.57
C GLN A 319 15.51 13.16 -3.06
N ASP A 320 16.07 13.34 -1.86
CA ASP A 320 16.99 12.37 -1.24
C ASP A 320 16.37 10.98 -1.13
N VAL A 321 15.09 10.92 -0.73
CA VAL A 321 14.34 9.66 -0.66
C VAL A 321 13.99 9.15 -2.06
N ARG A 322 13.54 10.02 -2.96
CA ARG A 322 13.13 9.63 -4.32
C ARG A 322 14.28 9.05 -5.13
N GLN A 323 15.42 9.72 -5.17
CA GLN A 323 16.58 9.27 -5.94
C GLN A 323 17.06 7.89 -5.47
N LYS A 324 16.98 7.63 -4.16
CA LYS A 324 17.41 6.36 -3.59
C LYS A 324 16.42 5.22 -3.79
N TYR A 325 15.11 5.50 -3.84
CA TYR A 325 14.11 4.43 -3.79
C TYR A 325 12.99 4.49 -4.82
N THR A 326 12.62 5.64 -5.38
CA THR A 326 11.41 5.73 -6.24
C THR A 326 11.70 6.15 -7.68
N VAL A 327 12.97 6.28 -8.04
CA VAL A 327 13.43 6.64 -9.38
C VAL A 327 13.87 5.40 -10.15
N LEU A 328 13.71 5.42 -11.48
CA LEU A 328 14.18 4.36 -12.36
C LEU A 328 15.69 4.13 -12.22
N GLY A 329 16.10 2.86 -12.14
CA GLY A 329 17.50 2.49 -11.91
C GLY A 329 17.96 2.54 -10.44
N SER A 330 17.08 2.85 -9.48
CA SER A 330 17.43 2.88 -8.05
C SER A 330 17.70 1.50 -7.42
N GLN A 331 17.43 0.41 -8.15
CA GLN A 331 17.55 -0.98 -7.66
C GLN A 331 16.80 -1.21 -6.34
N SER A 332 15.61 -0.62 -6.25
CA SER A 332 14.72 -0.74 -5.09
C SER A 332 13.54 -1.66 -5.39
N PRO A 333 12.85 -2.17 -4.36
CA PRO A 333 11.58 -2.87 -4.55
C PRO A 333 10.55 -2.05 -5.33
N PHE A 334 10.49 -0.74 -5.11
CA PHE A 334 9.56 0.13 -5.83
C PHE A 334 9.86 0.20 -7.33
N GLU A 335 11.14 0.35 -7.68
CA GLU A 335 11.58 0.45 -9.07
C GLU A 335 11.26 -0.83 -9.84
N GLU A 336 11.52 -2.00 -9.24
CA GLU A 336 11.14 -3.27 -9.84
C GLU A 336 9.62 -3.41 -10.02
N LEU A 337 8.82 -3.04 -9.01
CA LEU A 337 7.36 -3.05 -9.14
C LEU A 337 6.88 -2.17 -10.30
N PHE A 338 7.53 -1.01 -10.49
CA PHE A 338 7.23 -0.09 -11.58
C PHE A 338 7.63 -0.68 -12.93
N SER A 339 8.82 -1.29 -13.02
CA SER A 339 9.31 -1.97 -14.22
C SER A 339 8.41 -3.14 -14.62
N LEU A 340 7.98 -3.98 -13.66
CA LEU A 340 7.00 -5.05 -13.88
C LEU A 340 5.63 -4.50 -14.34
N LEU A 341 5.19 -3.36 -13.79
CA LEU A 341 3.94 -2.73 -14.20
C LEU A 341 4.02 -2.25 -15.66
N ALA A 342 5.13 -1.61 -16.04
CA ALA A 342 5.36 -1.15 -17.40
C ALA A 342 5.37 -2.32 -18.39
N TYR A 343 6.11 -3.38 -18.07
CA TYR A 343 6.15 -4.62 -18.86
C TYR A 343 4.77 -5.27 -19.00
N GLY A 344 4.04 -5.44 -17.88
CA GLY A 344 2.70 -6.02 -17.88
C GLY A 344 1.69 -5.19 -18.66
N LYS A 345 1.81 -3.86 -18.66
CA LYS A 345 0.95 -2.98 -19.48
C LYS A 345 1.20 -3.16 -20.97
N ALA A 346 2.46 -3.31 -21.39
CA ALA A 346 2.80 -3.58 -22.79
C ALA A 346 2.25 -4.93 -23.27
N ILE A 347 2.23 -5.95 -22.41
CA ILE A 347 1.55 -7.21 -22.71
C ILE A 347 0.03 -7.00 -22.78
N ALA A 348 -0.55 -6.34 -21.78
CA ALA A 348 -1.99 -6.13 -21.70
C ALA A 348 -2.56 -5.32 -22.88
N SER A 349 -1.78 -4.42 -23.49
CA SER A 349 -2.18 -3.69 -24.69
C SER A 349 -2.15 -4.54 -25.95
N SER A 350 -1.29 -5.58 -25.99
CA SER A 350 -1.26 -6.58 -27.06
C SER A 350 -2.33 -7.69 -26.90
N GLU A 351 -2.85 -7.89 -25.69
CA GLU A 351 -3.95 -8.81 -25.43
C GLU A 351 -5.28 -8.25 -25.96
N THR A 352 -5.96 -9.03 -26.80
CA THR A 352 -7.30 -8.74 -27.31
C THR A 352 -8.23 -8.38 -26.15
N PRO A 353 -9.00 -7.27 -26.23
CA PRO A 353 -9.96 -6.93 -25.19
C PRO A 353 -10.90 -8.10 -24.89
N PRO A 354 -11.33 -8.29 -23.63
CA PRO A 354 -12.17 -9.42 -23.24
C PRO A 354 -13.53 -9.45 -23.94
N PHE A 355 -13.92 -8.35 -24.59
CA PHE A 355 -15.05 -8.29 -25.52
C PHE A 355 -14.62 -7.55 -26.78
N LEU A 356 -14.89 -8.16 -27.93
CA LEU A 356 -14.76 -7.51 -29.23
C LEU A 356 -16.17 -7.34 -29.79
N LEU A 357 -16.60 -6.08 -29.88
CA LEU A 357 -17.84 -5.71 -30.55
C LEU A 357 -17.54 -5.66 -32.04
N ARG A 358 -18.17 -6.56 -32.81
CA ARG A 358 -18.05 -6.60 -34.26
C ARG A 358 -19.40 -6.27 -34.86
N TRP A 359 -19.42 -5.29 -35.76
CA TRP A 359 -20.56 -5.08 -36.65
C TRP A 359 -20.64 -6.28 -37.59
N SER A 360 -21.78 -6.97 -37.60
CA SER A 360 -22.08 -7.90 -38.68
C SER A 360 -22.51 -7.12 -39.94
N ASP A 361 -22.38 -7.74 -41.10
CA ASP A 361 -22.64 -7.11 -42.40
C ASP A 361 -24.12 -6.68 -42.59
N ASP A 362 -25.02 -7.12 -41.69
CA ASP A 362 -26.43 -6.77 -41.58
C ASP A 362 -26.70 -5.59 -40.61
N GLY A 363 -25.66 -4.96 -40.04
CA GLY A 363 -25.78 -3.79 -39.16
C GLY A 363 -26.09 -4.11 -37.70
N VAL A 364 -26.00 -5.38 -37.28
CA VAL A 364 -26.21 -5.78 -35.88
C VAL A 364 -24.90 -5.77 -35.09
N LEU A 365 -24.95 -5.30 -33.83
CA LEU A 365 -23.80 -5.35 -32.92
C LEU A 365 -23.65 -6.78 -32.37
N SER A 366 -22.58 -7.48 -32.73
CA SER A 366 -22.28 -8.82 -32.21
C SER A 366 -21.11 -8.79 -31.22
N GLN A 367 -21.30 -9.34 -30.01
CA GLN A 367 -20.24 -9.53 -29.03
C GLN A 367 -19.71 -10.96 -29.11
N SER A 368 -18.43 -11.15 -29.38
CA SER A 368 -17.82 -12.48 -29.51
C SER A 368 -17.50 -13.14 -28.15
N ARG A 369 -18.56 -13.41 -27.38
CA ARG A 369 -18.76 -14.56 -26.47
C ARG A 369 -20.08 -14.29 -25.73
N VAL A 370 -21.12 -15.04 -26.10
CA VAL A 370 -22.53 -14.95 -25.69
C VAL A 370 -23.35 -13.96 -26.52
N SER A 371 -24.28 -14.51 -27.30
CA SER A 371 -25.31 -13.78 -28.03
C SER A 371 -26.22 -13.05 -27.05
N VAL A 372 -26.25 -11.72 -27.11
CA VAL A 372 -27.30 -10.92 -26.46
C VAL A 372 -28.14 -10.32 -27.59
N ALA A 373 -29.37 -10.79 -27.72
CA ALA A 373 -30.37 -10.15 -28.56
C ALA A 373 -30.91 -8.92 -27.81
N LEU A 374 -30.73 -7.73 -28.38
CA LEU A 374 -31.42 -6.52 -27.94
C LEU A 374 -32.83 -6.54 -28.55
N ILE A 375 -33.83 -6.45 -27.69
CA ILE A 375 -35.23 -6.22 -28.05
C ILE A 375 -35.36 -4.77 -28.54
N GLU A 376 -36.00 -4.59 -29.69
CA GLU A 376 -36.33 -3.27 -30.27
C GLU A 376 -37.11 -2.41 -29.27
N LEU A 377 -36.65 -1.17 -29.10
CA LEU A 377 -37.48 -0.08 -28.58
C LEU A 377 -38.29 0.47 -29.75
N ALA A 378 -39.60 0.21 -29.72
CA ALA A 378 -40.60 0.94 -30.49
C ALA A 378 -41.21 2.05 -29.63
#